data_AF-A0A968WZ41-F1
#
_entry.id   AF-A0A968WZ41-F1
#
_cell.length_a   1.000
_cell.length_b   1.000
_cell.length_c   1.000
_cell.angle_alpha   90.00
_cell.angle_beta   90.00
_cell.angle_gamma   90.00
#
_symmetry.space_group_name_H-M   'P 1'
#
loop_
_entity.id
_entity.type
_entity.pdbx_description
1 polymer ?
#
loop_
_entity_poly.entity_id
_entity_poly.type
_entity_poly.pdbx_seq_one_letter_code
_entity_poly.pdbx_strand_id
1 'polypeptide(L)'
;MLATLASFALMPLCDDPEKFMDTVMRHLPDNAAAAKTWSFSRANGLVHAVAAFHSAQCGERAKTMRHALLAFRRDPSCCATVGWSPIAVRALLA
;
A
#
# COMPACT_ATOMS: atom_id res chain seq x y z
N MET A 1 -6.04 -2.92 -11.21
CA MET A 1 -6.40 -3.24 -9.80
C MET A 1 -5.70 -2.20 -8.92
N LEU A 2 -6.28 -1.75 -7.79
CA LEU A 2 -5.70 -0.65 -6.98
C LEU A 2 -4.28 -0.98 -6.46
N ALA A 3 -3.99 -2.26 -6.20
CA ALA A 3 -2.65 -2.74 -5.84
C ALA A 3 -1.59 -2.49 -6.94
N THR A 4 -1.96 -2.60 -8.21
CA THR A 4 -1.04 -2.31 -9.33
C THR A 4 -0.65 -0.84 -9.37
N LEU A 5 -1.61 0.06 -9.11
CA LEU A 5 -1.36 1.50 -9.00
C LEU A 5 -0.47 1.82 -7.81
N ALA A 6 -0.66 1.13 -6.68
CA ALA A 6 0.22 1.24 -5.53
C ALA A 6 1.67 0.80 -5.84
N SER A 7 1.86 -0.25 -6.65
CA SER A 7 3.20 -0.63 -7.13
C SER A 7 3.83 0.44 -8.04
N PHE A 8 3.05 1.08 -8.91
CA PHE A 8 3.53 2.19 -9.74
C PHE A 8 3.95 3.40 -8.89
N ALA A 9 3.20 3.69 -7.83
CA ALA A 9 3.50 4.78 -6.90
C ALA A 9 4.88 4.61 -6.22
N LEU A 10 5.38 3.38 -6.13
CA LEU A 10 6.67 3.06 -5.51
C LEU A 10 7.83 3.00 -6.52
N MET A 11 7.60 3.30 -7.79
CA MET A 11 8.69 3.36 -8.77
C MET A 11 9.62 4.55 -8.47
N PRO A 12 10.92 4.47 -8.82
CA PRO A 12 11.90 5.54 -8.55
C PRO A 12 11.56 6.89 -9.20
N LEU A 13 10.65 6.89 -10.18
CA LEU A 13 10.15 8.08 -10.88
C LEU A 13 9.06 8.81 -10.09
N CYS A 14 8.53 8.22 -9.01
CA CYS A 14 7.59 8.85 -8.09
C CYS A 14 8.32 9.26 -6.82
N ASP A 15 8.52 10.57 -6.63
CA ASP A 15 9.14 11.13 -5.43
C ASP A 15 8.28 10.94 -4.17
N ASP A 16 6.96 11.03 -4.32
CA ASP A 16 5.99 10.91 -3.24
C ASP A 16 4.84 9.95 -3.62
N PRO A 17 4.90 8.69 -3.16
CA PRO A 17 3.91 7.67 -3.45
C PRO A 17 2.49 8.01 -2.96
N GLU A 18 2.37 8.68 -1.80
CA GLU A 18 1.06 9.07 -1.23
C GLU A 18 0.46 10.20 -2.07
N LYS A 19 1.25 11.23 -2.39
CA LYS A 19 0.79 12.34 -3.22
C LYS A 19 0.42 11.90 -4.64
N PHE A 20 1.16 10.96 -5.21
CA PHE A 20 0.79 10.33 -6.49
C PHE A 20 -0.58 9.66 -6.38
N MET A 21 -0.80 8.85 -5.34
CA MET A 21 -2.06 8.15 -5.15
C MET A 21 -3.23 9.08 -4.87
N ASP A 22 -3.03 10.12 -4.07
CA ASP A 22 -4.01 11.17 -3.85
C ASP A 22 -4.38 11.90 -5.14
N THR A 23 -3.38 12.15 -6.00
CA THR A 23 -3.61 12.80 -7.31
C THR A 23 -4.43 11.90 -8.23
N VAL A 24 -4.10 10.61 -8.31
CA VAL A 24 -4.87 9.62 -9.08
C VAL A 24 -6.31 9.53 -8.56
N MET A 25 -6.48 9.42 -7.24
CA MET A 25 -7.78 9.34 -6.57
C MET A 25 -8.64 10.59 -6.78
N ARG A 26 -8.03 11.78 -6.85
CA ARG A 26 -8.75 13.04 -7.10
C ARG A 26 -9.22 13.23 -8.54
N HIS A 27 -8.55 12.62 -9.51
CA HIS A 27 -8.87 12.75 -10.93
C HIS A 27 -9.61 11.51 -11.49
N LEU A 28 -9.92 10.53 -10.65
CA LEU A 28 -10.76 9.41 -11.03
C LEU A 28 -12.19 9.93 -11.28
N PRO A 29 -12.81 9.58 -12.42
CA PRO A 29 -14.20 9.96 -12.65
C PRO A 29 -15.10 9.28 -11.60
N ASP A 30 -16.11 10.01 -11.11
CA ASP A 30 -16.92 9.61 -9.95
C ASP A 30 -17.54 8.21 -10.09
N ASN A 31 -17.87 7.82 -11.32
CA ASN A 31 -18.39 6.51 -11.66
C ASN A 31 -17.37 5.37 -11.46
N ALA A 32 -16.06 5.63 -11.61
CA ALA A 32 -14.99 4.64 -11.47
C ALA A 32 -14.59 4.40 -10.01
N ALA A 33 -14.60 5.46 -9.18
CA ALA A 33 -14.30 5.36 -7.75
C ALA A 33 -15.44 4.64 -6.99
N ALA A 34 -16.70 5.02 -7.30
CA ALA A 34 -17.88 4.42 -6.69
C ALA A 34 -18.09 2.95 -7.10
N ALA A 35 -17.89 2.61 -8.38
CA ALA A 35 -18.06 1.25 -8.88
C ALA A 35 -17.06 0.23 -8.29
N LYS A 36 -15.93 0.70 -7.74
CA LYS A 36 -14.88 -0.17 -7.19
C LYS A 36 -14.66 -0.02 -5.68
N THR A 37 -15.54 0.71 -4.98
CA THR A 37 -15.42 0.99 -3.53
C THR A 37 -14.03 1.51 -3.14
N TRP A 38 -13.45 2.36 -3.98
CA TRP A 38 -12.13 2.93 -3.71
C TRP A 38 -12.27 4.14 -2.78
N SER A 39 -11.50 4.14 -1.69
CA SER A 39 -11.38 5.26 -0.78
C SER A 39 -9.93 5.73 -0.72
N PHE A 40 -9.72 7.01 -0.43
CA PHE A 40 -8.37 7.57 -0.21
C PHE A 40 -7.62 6.81 0.89
N SER A 41 -8.33 6.40 1.95
CA SER A 41 -7.74 5.60 3.03
C SER A 41 -7.22 4.26 2.54
N ARG A 42 -8.02 3.56 1.72
CA ARG A 42 -7.65 2.27 1.14
C ARG A 42 -6.51 2.39 0.14
N ALA A 43 -6.51 3.43 -0.71
CA ALA A 43 -5.47 3.64 -1.71
C ALA A 43 -4.11 3.90 -1.05
N ASN A 44 -4.05 4.79 -0.06
CA ASN A 44 -2.83 5.04 0.71
C ASN A 44 -2.43 3.85 1.59
N GLY A 45 -3.41 3.14 2.17
CA GLY A 45 -3.16 1.90 2.90
C GLY A 45 -2.46 0.84 2.03
N LEU A 46 -2.89 0.69 0.78
CA LEU A 46 -2.24 -0.23 -0.17
C LEU A 46 -0.83 0.19 -0.56
N VAL A 47 -0.54 1.49 -0.73
CA VAL A 47 0.82 1.99 -0.99
C VAL A 47 1.78 1.51 0.11
N HIS A 48 1.41 1.69 1.37
CA HIS A 48 2.21 1.20 2.48
C HIS A 48 2.26 -0.32 2.57
N ALA A 49 1.17 -1.02 2.24
CA ALA A 49 1.14 -2.47 2.26
C ALA A 49 2.10 -3.09 1.22
N VAL A 50 2.17 -2.50 0.03
CA VAL A 50 3.13 -2.89 -1.03
C VAL A 50 4.56 -2.49 -0.65
N ALA A 51 4.77 -1.31 -0.05
CA ALA A 51 6.08 -0.89 0.44
C ALA A 51 6.62 -1.82 1.54
N ALA A 52 5.74 -2.29 2.44
CA ALA A 52 6.09 -3.28 3.44
C ALA A 52 6.50 -4.62 2.80
N PHE A 53 5.78 -5.08 1.78
CA PHE A 53 6.13 -6.29 1.05
C PHE A 53 7.51 -6.17 0.37
N HIS A 54 7.78 -5.06 -0.31
CA HIS A 54 9.08 -4.82 -0.96
C HIS A 54 10.22 -4.74 0.06
N SER A 55 10.01 -4.03 1.18
CA SER A 55 10.98 -3.92 2.27
C SER A 55 11.28 -5.30 2.90
N ALA A 56 10.26 -6.15 3.03
CA ALA A 56 10.40 -7.51 3.56
C ALA A 56 11.23 -8.40 2.62
N GLN A 57 11.10 -8.23 1.30
CA GLN A 57 11.94 -8.93 0.32
C GLN A 57 13.40 -8.50 0.39
N CYS A 58 13.66 -7.22 0.70
CA CYS A 58 15.01 -6.68 0.88
C CYS A 58 15.61 -6.93 2.28
N GLY A 59 14.86 -7.54 3.21
CA GLY A 59 15.31 -7.80 4.59
C GLY A 59 15.31 -6.57 5.50
N GLU A 60 14.68 -5.46 5.10
CA GLU A 60 14.67 -4.20 5.85
C GLU A 60 13.56 -4.19 6.92
N ARG A 61 13.82 -4.84 8.07
CA ARG A 61 12.79 -5.08 9.12
C ARG A 61 12.13 -3.81 9.66
N ALA A 62 12.93 -2.80 10.01
CA ALA A 62 12.41 -1.56 10.59
C ALA A 62 11.45 -0.84 9.61
N LYS A 63 11.81 -0.80 8.32
CA LYS A 63 10.96 -0.23 7.26
C LYS A 63 9.72 -1.08 7.02
N THR A 64 9.87 -2.40 7.01
CA THR A 64 8.75 -3.35 6.90
C THR A 64 7.72 -3.10 7.99
N MET A 65 8.16 -3.05 9.26
CA MET A 65 7.28 -2.80 10.42
C MET A 65 6.60 -1.42 10.33
N ARG A 66 7.36 -0.38 9.99
CA ARG A 66 6.83 0.98 9.82
C ARG A 66 5.72 1.02 8.78
N HIS A 67 5.98 0.49 7.58
CA HIS A 67 5.01 0.48 6.50
C HIS A 67 3.81 -0.43 6.79
N ALA A 68 4.01 -1.57 7.44
CA ALA A 68 2.93 -2.43 7.90
C ALA A 68 1.98 -1.70 8.88
N LEU A 69 2.54 -1.01 9.88
CA LEU A 69 1.74 -0.23 10.83
C LEU A 69 0.98 0.93 10.16
N LEU A 70 1.62 1.62 9.21
CA LEU A 70 0.97 2.69 8.45
C LEU A 70 -0.16 2.15 7.57
N ALA A 71 0.03 1.01 6.92
CA ALA A 71 -1.01 0.33 6.15
C ALA A 71 -2.21 -0.04 7.05
N PHE A 72 -1.94 -0.67 8.19
CA PHE A 72 -2.97 -1.08 9.15
C PHE A 72 -3.75 0.11 9.72
N ARG A 73 -3.04 1.20 10.08
CA ARG A 73 -3.66 2.42 10.61
C ARG A 73 -4.57 3.11 9.57
N ARG A 74 -4.25 3.02 8.29
CA ARG A 74 -5.06 3.61 7.21
C ARG A 74 -6.25 2.74 6.85
N ASP A 75 -6.03 1.44 6.63
CA ASP A 75 -7.10 0.50 6.32
C ASP A 75 -6.66 -0.94 6.67
N PRO A 76 -7.23 -1.55 7.71
CA PRO A 76 -6.85 -2.90 8.13
C PRO A 76 -7.19 -3.97 7.07
N SER A 77 -8.14 -3.71 6.17
CA SER A 77 -8.48 -4.64 5.08
C SER A 77 -7.35 -4.78 4.05
N CYS A 78 -6.47 -3.78 3.93
CA CYS A 78 -5.30 -3.83 3.05
C CYS A 78 -4.37 -4.97 3.44
N CYS A 79 -4.28 -5.29 4.73
CA CYS A 79 -3.45 -6.38 5.25
C CYS A 79 -3.91 -7.74 4.71
N ALA A 80 -5.22 -7.96 4.64
CA ALA A 80 -5.78 -9.18 4.06
C ALA A 80 -5.54 -9.30 2.54
N THR A 81 -5.45 -8.15 1.85
CA THR A 81 -5.39 -8.11 0.37
C THR A 81 -4.01 -8.46 -0.19
N VAL A 82 -2.94 -8.11 0.52
CA VAL A 82 -1.55 -8.42 0.11
C VAL A 82 -1.03 -9.75 0.67
N GLY A 83 -1.87 -10.51 1.39
CA GLY A 83 -1.40 -11.72 2.07
C GLY A 83 -0.41 -11.36 3.18
N TRP A 84 -0.87 -10.66 4.22
CA TRP A 84 -0.03 -10.25 5.34
C TRP A 84 0.66 -11.39 6.08
N SER A 85 0.08 -12.60 6.04
CA SER A 85 0.59 -13.76 6.77
C SER A 85 2.09 -14.00 6.52
N PRO A 86 2.58 -14.09 5.27
CA PRO A 86 4.02 -14.20 4.99
C PRO A 86 4.84 -12.96 5.36
N ILE A 87 4.29 -11.73 5.32
CA ILE A 87 5.02 -10.50 5.65
C ILE A 87 5.23 -10.38 7.16
N ALA A 88 4.17 -10.59 7.95
CA ALA A 88 4.23 -10.59 9.41
C ALA A 88 5.11 -11.74 9.92
N VAL A 89 4.97 -12.93 9.32
CA VAL A 89 5.81 -14.10 9.65
C VAL A 89 7.27 -13.85 9.29
N ARG A 90 7.61 -13.27 8.12
CA ARG A 90 9.01 -12.92 7.79
C ARG A 90 9.59 -11.80 8.66
N ALA A 91 8.77 -10.81 9.03
CA ALA A 91 9.21 -9.74 9.93
C ALA A 91 9.48 -10.24 11.36
N LEU A 92 8.79 -11.31 11.79
CA LEU A 92 8.96 -11.94 13.11
C LEU A 92 10.02 -13.06 13.14
N LEU A 93 10.24 -13.78 12.03
CA LEU A 93 11.15 -14.93 11.97
C LEU A 93 12.57 -14.62 11.46
N ALA A 94 12.80 -13.44 10.88
CA ALA A 94 14.14 -12.97 10.57
C ALA A 94 14.71 -12.29 11.82
#